data_AF-A0A2E3YE43-F1
#
_entry.id   AF-A0A2E3YE43-F1
#
_cell.length_a   1.000
_cell.length_b   1.000
_cell.length_c   1.000
_cell.angle_alpha   90.00
_cell.angle_beta   90.00
_cell.angle_gamma   90.00
#
_symmetry.space_group_name_H-M   'P 1'
#
loop_
_entity.id
_entity.type
_entity.pdbx_description
1 polymer ?
#
loop_
_entity_poly.entity_id
_entity_poly.type
_entity_poly.pdbx_seq_one_letter_code
_entity_poly.pdbx_strand_id
1 'polypeptide(L)'
;MTDLPEVHIDAIHRVVDDGLHNAFTDLVQFKGKFFLTHRSCPEGHMIFPTSKVHILTSDDGIGGWQPVFEFSVPERDVRDPHFLIFDDRLFVYSGTWLCPPEGNPRDMNDHLGYAACTDDGASWDGPTMLEGTYGHYIWRAAAFDGRAYLCGRRRRGFAPGQDENRRELIQAAMLSSEDGLNWRHAGLFADGYGDETAFLFEPDGSVLALVRGADPVPARISRMRSPYDHFEHVELDRNVGGPLLARWGDRLLVGGRKVLKPDRPVTTLYWLADDQLHEICELPSGGDNSYPGFVDLGDDRGLLSFYSSHEGSGRGTAPCHIYLAELRLD
;
A
#
# COMPACT_ATOMS: atom_id res chain seq x y z
N MET A 1 -28.85 2.61 12.12
CA MET A 1 -27.45 2.81 12.53
C MET A 1 -26.86 1.42 12.60
N THR A 2 -25.92 1.14 11.72
CA THR A 2 -25.18 -0.11 11.68
C THR A 2 -24.40 -0.22 13.00
N ASP A 3 -24.60 -1.30 13.75
CA ASP A 3 -23.90 -1.54 15.01
C ASP A 3 -22.47 -1.97 14.67
N LEU A 4 -21.54 -1.01 14.72
CA LEU A 4 -20.14 -1.20 14.38
C LEU A 4 -19.36 -1.43 15.66
N PRO A 5 -18.56 -2.51 15.77
CA PRO A 5 -17.86 -2.84 17.00
C PRO A 5 -16.77 -1.81 17.30
N GLU A 6 -16.48 -1.65 18.60
CA GLU A 6 -15.30 -0.92 19.04
C GLU A 6 -14.04 -1.76 18.71
N VAL A 7 -12.92 -1.07 18.47
CA VAL A 7 -11.62 -1.73 18.31
C VAL A 7 -10.66 -1.20 19.35
N HIS A 8 -10.06 -2.11 20.10
CA HIS A 8 -9.01 -1.81 21.05
C HIS A 8 -7.64 -2.08 20.45
N ILE A 9 -6.69 -1.21 20.78
CA ILE A 9 -5.27 -1.46 20.57
C ILE A 9 -4.75 -2.06 21.87
N ASP A 10 -4.54 -3.37 21.89
CA ASP A 10 -4.09 -4.09 23.08
C ASP A 10 -2.60 -3.81 23.35
N ALA A 11 -1.79 -3.69 22.29
CA ALA A 11 -0.36 -3.39 22.38
C ALA A 11 0.18 -2.73 21.10
N ILE A 12 1.32 -2.03 21.25
CA ILE A 12 2.11 -1.48 20.14
C ILE A 12 3.57 -1.90 20.32
N HIS A 13 4.13 -2.46 19.25
CA HIS A 13 5.49 -2.97 19.18
C HIS A 13 6.28 -2.17 18.16
N ARG A 14 7.55 -1.88 18.46
CA ARG A 14 8.50 -1.38 17.47
C ARG A 14 9.19 -2.55 16.80
N VAL A 15 9.03 -2.66 15.49
CA VAL A 15 9.61 -3.75 14.68
C VAL A 15 10.95 -3.35 14.10
N VAL A 16 11.06 -2.12 13.58
CA VAL A 16 12.29 -1.58 12.98
C VAL A 16 12.59 -0.20 13.54
N ASP A 17 13.78 -0.05 14.14
CA ASP A 17 14.34 1.17 14.72
C ASP A 17 15.87 1.13 14.56
N ASP A 18 16.33 1.35 13.32
CA ASP A 18 17.74 1.21 12.91
C ASP A 18 18.40 2.56 12.54
N GLY A 19 17.70 3.67 12.81
CA GLY A 19 18.17 5.01 12.49
C GLY A 19 17.90 5.46 11.05
N LEU A 20 17.36 4.60 10.18
CA LEU A 20 17.02 4.93 8.79
C LEU A 20 15.60 5.49 8.69
N HIS A 21 15.22 5.95 7.49
CA HIS A 21 13.81 6.24 7.20
C HIS A 21 13.14 4.97 6.69
N ASN A 22 12.38 4.32 7.58
CA ASN A 22 11.60 3.13 7.26
C ASN A 22 10.12 3.52 7.10
N ALA A 23 9.54 3.16 5.96
CA ALA A 23 8.17 3.56 5.60
C ALA A 23 7.50 2.58 4.64
N PHE A 24 6.20 2.82 4.39
CA PHE A 24 5.39 2.11 3.40
C PHE A 24 5.35 0.61 3.66
N THR A 25 4.73 0.24 4.78
CA THR A 25 4.69 -1.15 5.20
C THR A 25 3.47 -1.89 4.66
N ASP A 26 3.64 -3.20 4.50
CA ASP A 26 2.53 -4.13 4.32
C ASP A 26 2.77 -5.39 5.16
N LEU A 27 1.71 -6.13 5.47
CA LEU A 27 1.74 -7.29 6.35
C LEU A 27 0.88 -8.42 5.77
N VAL A 28 1.37 -9.65 5.84
CA VAL A 28 0.65 -10.83 5.35
C VAL A 28 1.00 -12.08 6.15
N GLN A 29 0.08 -13.04 6.21
CA GLN A 29 0.38 -14.40 6.69
C GLN A 29 0.52 -15.34 5.49
N PHE A 30 1.63 -16.07 5.42
CA PHE A 30 1.90 -17.04 4.36
C PHE A 30 2.55 -18.29 4.93
N LYS A 31 2.01 -19.47 4.59
CA LYS A 31 2.51 -20.79 5.03
C LYS A 31 2.78 -20.89 6.54
N GLY A 32 1.88 -20.31 7.35
CA GLY A 32 1.94 -20.38 8.81
C GLY A 32 2.93 -19.42 9.46
N LYS A 33 3.54 -18.51 8.71
CA LYS A 33 4.41 -17.43 9.21
C LYS A 33 3.84 -16.08 8.83
N PHE A 34 4.27 -15.05 9.54
CA PHE A 34 3.98 -13.66 9.22
C PHE A 34 5.14 -13.06 8.45
N PHE A 35 4.81 -12.20 7.49
CA PHE A 35 5.76 -11.44 6.71
C PHE A 35 5.39 -9.97 6.77
N LEU A 36 6.41 -9.14 6.97
CA LEU A 36 6.32 -7.69 6.95
C LEU A 36 7.28 -7.18 5.89
N THR A 37 6.83 -6.26 5.06
CA THR A 37 7.71 -5.55 4.14
C THR A 37 7.66 -4.06 4.43
N HIS A 38 8.74 -3.36 4.10
CA HIS A 38 8.83 -1.91 4.14
C HIS A 38 9.95 -1.42 3.21
N ARG A 39 9.87 -0.14 2.82
CA ARG A 39 11.01 0.59 2.27
C ARG A 39 11.92 1.05 3.40
N SER A 40 13.23 1.03 3.16
CA SER A 40 14.25 1.70 3.99
C SER A 40 15.13 2.60 3.14
N CYS A 41 15.50 3.78 3.66
CA CYS A 41 16.39 4.71 2.97
C CYS A 41 17.19 5.57 3.97
N PRO A 42 18.52 5.70 3.80
CA PRO A 42 19.32 6.52 4.71
C PRO A 42 19.04 8.03 4.60
N GLU A 43 18.66 8.52 3.42
CA GLU A 43 18.47 9.95 3.16
C GLU A 43 17.09 10.47 3.57
N GLY A 44 16.07 9.61 3.60
CA GLY A 44 14.72 9.98 4.04
C GLY A 44 13.58 9.53 3.13
N HIS A 45 12.46 10.23 3.27
CA HIS A 45 11.21 9.95 2.56
C HIS A 45 11.29 10.22 1.05
N MET A 46 12.08 11.19 0.62
CA MET A 46 12.15 11.62 -0.79
C MET A 46 12.73 10.51 -1.69
N ILE A 47 12.87 10.82 -2.98
CA ILE A 47 13.28 9.86 -4.00
C ILE A 47 14.81 9.74 -4.03
N PHE A 48 15.35 8.57 -3.70
CA PHE A 48 16.78 8.28 -3.66
C PHE A 48 17.11 6.87 -4.18
N PRO A 49 18.16 6.70 -5.00
CA PRO A 49 18.55 5.40 -5.55
C PRO A 49 19.20 4.45 -4.51
N THR A 50 19.40 4.94 -3.29
CA THR A 50 19.91 4.21 -2.12
C THR A 50 18.81 3.48 -1.34
N SER A 51 17.55 3.67 -1.72
CA SER A 51 16.42 2.97 -1.12
C SER A 51 16.55 1.45 -1.30
N LYS A 52 16.03 0.71 -0.33
CA LYS A 52 15.87 -0.74 -0.38
C LYS A 52 14.45 -1.12 0.04
N VAL A 53 13.96 -2.22 -0.50
CA VAL A 53 12.81 -2.94 0.07
C VAL A 53 13.36 -4.05 0.95
N HIS A 54 12.85 -4.14 2.17
CA HIS A 54 13.17 -5.21 3.12
C HIS A 54 11.96 -6.09 3.33
N ILE A 55 12.20 -7.38 3.54
CA ILE A 55 11.19 -8.37 3.89
C ILE A 55 11.66 -9.09 5.15
N LEU A 56 10.83 -9.05 6.18
CA LEU A 56 11.04 -9.66 7.47
C LEU A 56 10.03 -10.80 7.67
N THR A 57 10.39 -11.80 8.46
CA THR A 57 9.47 -12.87 8.89
C THR A 57 9.41 -12.99 10.40
N SER A 58 8.27 -13.42 10.92
CA SER A 58 8.05 -13.80 12.31
C SER A 58 7.17 -15.06 12.39
N ASP A 59 7.40 -15.89 13.40
CA ASP A 59 6.58 -17.08 13.66
C ASP A 59 5.22 -16.73 14.29
N ASP A 60 5.16 -15.70 15.13
CA ASP A 60 3.94 -15.29 15.86
C ASP A 60 3.34 -13.97 15.35
N GLY A 61 4.08 -13.26 14.49
CA GLY A 61 3.67 -11.97 13.95
C GLY A 61 3.82 -10.81 14.93
N ILE A 62 4.25 -11.04 16.17
CA ILE A 62 4.39 -10.03 17.21
C ILE A 62 5.87 -9.70 17.41
N GLY A 63 6.69 -10.72 17.68
CA GLY A 63 8.09 -10.58 18.04
C GLY A 63 9.01 -11.37 17.12
N GLY A 64 10.32 -11.35 17.42
CA GLY A 64 11.29 -12.21 16.76
C GLY A 64 11.53 -11.95 15.27
N TRP A 65 11.07 -10.80 14.74
CA TRP A 65 11.21 -10.42 13.34
C TRP A 65 12.66 -10.56 12.83
N GLN A 66 12.87 -11.37 11.79
CA GLN A 66 14.17 -11.58 11.15
C GLN A 66 14.12 -11.19 9.66
N PRO A 67 15.15 -10.52 9.12
CA PRO A 67 15.24 -10.27 7.68
C PRO A 67 15.42 -11.59 6.91
N VAL A 68 14.65 -11.76 5.85
CA VAL A 68 14.71 -12.93 4.95
C VAL A 68 15.10 -12.56 3.52
N PHE A 69 14.80 -11.33 3.10
CA PHE A 69 15.20 -10.85 1.78
C PHE A 69 15.26 -9.32 1.77
N GLU A 70 16.10 -8.78 0.89
CA GLU A 70 16.13 -7.36 0.57
C GLU A 70 16.46 -7.18 -0.91
N PHE A 71 16.00 -6.08 -1.51
CA PHE A 71 16.41 -5.72 -2.86
C PHE A 71 16.44 -4.22 -3.10
N SER A 72 17.23 -3.82 -4.08
CA SER A 72 17.23 -2.50 -4.69
C SER A 72 17.30 -2.64 -6.22
N VAL A 73 17.07 -1.54 -6.93
CA VAL A 73 17.19 -1.50 -8.39
C VAL A 73 18.17 -0.38 -8.76
N PRO A 74 19.18 -0.64 -9.60
CA PRO A 74 20.14 0.39 -10.01
C PRO A 74 19.45 1.65 -10.53
N GLU A 75 19.94 2.81 -10.08
CA GLU A 75 19.46 4.14 -10.49
C GLU A 75 17.98 4.41 -10.19
N ARG A 76 17.34 3.59 -9.36
CA ARG A 76 15.91 3.68 -9.08
C ARG A 76 15.64 3.67 -7.58
N ASP A 77 14.66 4.46 -7.17
CA ASP A 77 14.08 4.36 -5.83
C ASP A 77 13.00 3.28 -5.84
N VAL A 78 13.17 2.22 -5.06
CA VAL A 78 12.15 1.17 -4.82
C VAL A 78 11.21 1.64 -3.72
N ARG A 79 9.90 1.66 -4.01
CA ARG A 79 8.88 2.24 -3.13
C ARG A 79 7.66 1.35 -2.95
N ASP A 80 6.96 1.64 -1.87
CA ASP A 80 5.65 1.08 -1.51
C ASP A 80 5.53 -0.41 -1.80
N PRO A 81 6.33 -1.26 -1.12
CA PRO A 81 6.22 -2.70 -1.29
C PRO A 81 4.87 -3.20 -0.76
N HIS A 82 4.16 -3.99 -1.56
CA HIS A 82 2.88 -4.62 -1.18
C HIS A 82 2.92 -6.11 -1.47
N PHE A 83 2.33 -6.91 -0.57
CA PHE A 83 2.27 -8.34 -0.71
C PHE A 83 1.11 -8.78 -1.63
N LEU A 84 1.30 -9.91 -2.30
CA LEU A 84 0.23 -10.68 -2.92
C LEU A 84 0.51 -12.17 -2.76
N ILE A 85 -0.46 -12.92 -2.24
CA ILE A 85 -0.45 -14.37 -2.37
C ILE A 85 -1.18 -14.72 -3.66
N PHE A 86 -0.48 -15.37 -4.58
CA PHE A 86 -1.01 -15.75 -5.89
C PHE A 86 -0.36 -17.05 -6.36
N ASP A 87 -1.18 -18.00 -6.82
CA ASP A 87 -0.72 -19.31 -7.33
C ASP A 87 0.18 -20.07 -6.34
N ASP A 88 -0.20 -20.10 -5.06
CA ASP A 88 0.56 -20.69 -3.93
C ASP A 88 1.95 -20.08 -3.65
N ARG A 89 2.24 -18.92 -4.25
CA ARG A 89 3.47 -18.15 -4.06
C ARG A 89 3.18 -16.84 -3.35
N LEU A 90 4.18 -16.33 -2.63
CA LEU A 90 4.16 -15.00 -2.05
C LEU A 90 4.98 -14.06 -2.92
N PHE A 91 4.34 -13.01 -3.43
CA PHE A 91 4.97 -11.91 -4.16
C PHE A 91 5.08 -10.67 -3.27
N VAL A 92 6.13 -9.89 -3.48
CA VAL A 92 6.24 -8.50 -3.02
C VAL A 92 6.44 -7.61 -4.23
N TYR A 93 5.46 -6.75 -4.50
CA TYR A 93 5.49 -5.81 -5.61
C TYR A 93 5.94 -4.43 -5.14
N SER A 94 6.83 -3.79 -5.91
CA SER A 94 7.31 -2.44 -5.63
C SER A 94 7.31 -1.59 -6.89
N GLY A 95 6.71 -0.40 -6.79
CA GLY A 95 6.85 0.64 -7.81
C GLY A 95 8.21 1.31 -7.71
N THR A 96 8.76 1.76 -8.84
CA THR A 96 10.06 2.45 -8.83
C THR A 96 10.05 3.78 -9.54
N TRP A 97 10.75 4.76 -8.97
CA TRP A 97 11.08 6.01 -9.65
C TRP A 97 12.47 5.90 -10.26
N LEU A 98 12.64 6.29 -11.52
CA LEU A 98 13.96 6.56 -12.05
C LEU A 98 14.55 7.79 -11.33
N CYS A 99 15.79 7.67 -10.87
CA CYS A 99 16.56 8.75 -10.28
C CYS A 99 17.49 9.31 -11.35
N PRO A 100 17.03 10.29 -12.16
CA PRO A 100 17.83 10.82 -13.24
C PRO A 100 19.05 11.58 -12.69
N PRO A 101 20.10 11.75 -13.52
CA PRO A 101 21.23 12.60 -13.17
C PRO A 101 20.79 13.99 -12.69
N GLU A 102 21.61 14.61 -11.84
CA GLU A 102 21.31 15.94 -11.32
C GLU A 102 21.05 16.95 -12.45
N GLY A 103 19.99 17.74 -12.28
CA GLY A 103 19.54 18.72 -13.29
C GLY A 103 18.60 18.16 -14.36
N ASN A 104 18.46 16.83 -14.47
CA ASN A 104 17.45 16.23 -15.34
C ASN A 104 16.15 16.02 -14.56
N PRO A 105 15.01 16.48 -15.11
CA PRO A 105 13.73 16.29 -14.44
C PRO A 105 13.25 14.84 -14.54
N ARG A 106 12.53 14.39 -13.51
CA ARG A 106 11.84 13.08 -13.51
C ARG A 106 10.59 13.14 -14.39
N ASP A 107 10.30 12.07 -15.12
CA ASP A 107 9.02 11.87 -15.78
C ASP A 107 8.25 10.72 -15.11
N MET A 108 6.95 10.91 -14.91
CA MET A 108 6.09 9.87 -14.34
C MET A 108 5.95 8.67 -15.29
N ASN A 109 6.26 8.81 -16.58
CA ASN A 109 6.30 7.67 -17.49
C ASN A 109 7.55 6.80 -17.30
N ASP A 110 8.56 7.23 -16.53
CA ASP A 110 9.76 6.43 -16.25
C ASP A 110 9.57 5.39 -15.13
N HIS A 111 8.36 5.33 -14.57
CA HIS A 111 7.99 4.30 -13.60
C HIS A 111 8.10 2.91 -14.18
N LEU A 112 8.52 1.98 -13.33
CA LEU A 112 8.61 0.56 -13.67
C LEU A 112 8.39 -0.27 -12.41
N GLY A 113 7.58 -1.30 -12.51
CA GLY A 113 7.31 -2.24 -11.42
C GLY A 113 8.38 -3.32 -11.33
N TYR A 114 8.67 -3.75 -10.11
CA TYR A 114 9.52 -4.90 -9.82
C TYR A 114 8.85 -5.81 -8.78
N ALA A 115 9.20 -7.09 -8.79
CA ALA A 115 8.75 -8.04 -7.80
C ALA A 115 9.89 -8.89 -7.25
N ALA A 116 9.78 -9.29 -5.99
CA ALA A 116 10.44 -10.48 -5.47
C ALA A 116 9.37 -11.53 -5.15
N CYS A 117 9.72 -12.81 -5.18
CA CYS A 117 8.77 -13.87 -4.87
C CYS A 117 9.42 -15.06 -4.18
N THR A 118 8.60 -15.83 -3.47
CA THR A 118 9.01 -17.05 -2.78
C THR A 118 7.89 -18.08 -2.81
N ASP A 119 8.28 -19.35 -2.88
CA ASP A 119 7.36 -20.47 -2.80
C ASP A 119 7.26 -21.00 -1.37
N ASP A 120 8.24 -20.73 -0.50
CA ASP A 120 8.37 -21.35 0.82
C ASP A 120 8.55 -20.36 1.98
N GLY A 121 8.73 -19.07 1.68
CA GLY A 121 8.99 -18.04 2.68
C GLY A 121 10.46 -17.92 3.10
N ALA A 122 11.33 -18.81 2.62
CA ALA A 122 12.74 -18.91 3.03
C ALA A 122 13.70 -18.62 1.87
N SER A 123 13.39 -19.12 0.67
CA SER A 123 14.18 -18.90 -0.54
C SER A 123 13.43 -17.94 -1.46
N TRP A 124 14.09 -16.84 -1.82
CA TRP A 124 13.48 -15.71 -2.53
C TRP A 124 14.18 -15.47 -3.86
N ASP A 125 13.39 -15.28 -4.90
CA ASP A 125 13.83 -14.90 -6.24
C ASP A 125 13.49 -13.44 -6.51
N GLY A 126 14.42 -12.69 -7.11
CA GLY A 126 14.21 -11.31 -7.54
C GLY A 126 15.40 -10.37 -7.25
N PRO A 127 15.22 -9.06 -7.49
CA PRO A 127 14.02 -8.46 -8.04
C PRO A 127 13.88 -8.71 -9.56
N THR A 128 12.67 -9.07 -9.99
CA THR A 128 12.29 -9.27 -11.40
C THR A 128 11.51 -8.06 -11.89
N MET A 129 11.91 -7.49 -13.02
CA MET A 129 11.16 -6.42 -13.68
C MET A 129 9.80 -6.94 -14.17
N LEU A 130 8.75 -6.14 -14.01
CA LEU A 130 7.39 -6.50 -14.38
C LEU A 130 7.02 -5.98 -15.78
N GLU A 131 6.87 -6.89 -16.73
CA GLU A 131 6.46 -6.55 -18.09
C GLU A 131 5.07 -5.92 -18.11
N GLY A 132 4.87 -4.92 -18.98
CA GLY A 132 3.61 -4.18 -19.10
C GLY A 132 3.34 -3.14 -18.00
N THR A 133 4.27 -2.93 -17.07
CA THR A 133 4.13 -1.92 -16.00
C THR A 133 4.88 -0.60 -16.27
N TYR A 134 5.65 -0.50 -17.37
CA TYR A 134 6.32 0.75 -17.73
C TYR A 134 5.30 1.91 -17.81
N GLY A 135 5.65 3.05 -17.22
CA GLY A 135 4.78 4.22 -17.10
C GLY A 135 3.64 4.10 -16.08
N HIS A 136 3.63 3.05 -15.26
CA HIS A 136 2.71 2.89 -14.15
C HIS A 136 3.47 2.90 -12.82
N TYR A 137 3.12 3.82 -11.93
CA TYR A 137 3.48 3.68 -10.51
C TYR A 137 2.57 2.61 -9.91
N ILE A 138 3.09 1.40 -9.80
CA ILE A 138 2.33 0.26 -9.28
C ILE A 138 2.21 0.32 -7.76
N TRP A 139 1.14 -0.27 -7.23
CA TRP A 139 0.83 -0.21 -5.81
C TRP A 139 0.23 -1.52 -5.30
N ARG A 140 -0.86 -1.48 -4.51
CA ARG A 140 -1.53 -2.69 -3.98
C ARG A 140 -2.04 -3.61 -5.09
N ALA A 141 -2.08 -4.90 -4.76
CA ALA A 141 -2.53 -5.99 -5.61
C ALA A 141 -3.56 -6.86 -4.90
N ALA A 142 -4.38 -7.58 -5.66
CA ALA A 142 -5.29 -8.60 -5.17
C ALA A 142 -5.45 -9.71 -6.21
N ALA A 143 -5.80 -10.92 -5.77
CA ALA A 143 -6.05 -12.05 -6.67
C ALA A 143 -7.53 -12.43 -6.65
N PHE A 144 -8.04 -12.85 -7.81
CA PHE A 144 -9.39 -13.38 -7.96
C PHE A 144 -9.47 -14.32 -9.16
N ASP A 145 -10.11 -15.47 -8.97
CA ASP A 145 -10.40 -16.46 -10.01
C ASP A 145 -9.17 -16.82 -10.88
N GLY A 146 -8.08 -17.20 -10.22
CA GLY A 146 -6.84 -17.61 -10.89
C GLY A 146 -6.09 -16.48 -11.62
N ARG A 147 -6.42 -15.21 -11.34
CA ARG A 147 -5.72 -14.03 -11.90
C ARG A 147 -5.27 -13.09 -10.80
N ALA A 148 -4.11 -12.46 -11.03
CA ALA A 148 -3.62 -11.37 -10.21
C ALA A 148 -4.05 -10.02 -10.81
N TYR A 149 -4.32 -9.04 -9.96
CA TYR A 149 -4.70 -7.68 -10.33
C TYR A 149 -3.85 -6.69 -9.55
N LEU A 150 -3.53 -5.54 -10.16
CA LEU A 150 -2.60 -4.55 -9.63
C LEU A 150 -3.08 -3.14 -9.93
N CYS A 151 -3.00 -2.25 -8.95
CA CYS A 151 -3.16 -0.82 -9.18
C CYS A 151 -1.92 -0.25 -9.87
N GLY A 152 -2.12 0.52 -10.94
CA GLY A 152 -1.07 1.28 -11.62
C GLY A 152 -1.50 2.72 -11.86
N ARG A 153 -0.96 3.67 -11.08
CA ARG A 153 -1.15 5.10 -11.35
C ARG A 153 -0.38 5.48 -12.61
N ARG A 154 -1.06 6.09 -13.58
CA ARG A 154 -0.45 6.46 -14.87
C ARG A 154 -0.96 7.79 -15.41
N ARG A 155 -0.26 8.32 -16.40
CA ARG A 155 -0.80 9.40 -17.23
C ARG A 155 -1.67 8.82 -18.34
N ARG A 156 -2.81 9.46 -18.58
CA ARG A 156 -3.75 9.08 -19.64
C ARG A 156 -3.02 9.02 -20.97
N GLY A 157 -3.03 7.83 -21.58
CA GLY A 157 -2.32 7.56 -22.84
C GLY A 157 -0.81 7.77 -22.79
N PHE A 158 -0.18 7.71 -21.61
CA PHE A 158 1.23 8.02 -21.40
C PHE A 158 1.65 9.37 -21.99
N ALA A 159 0.74 10.36 -21.91
CA ALA A 159 1.03 11.71 -22.37
C ALA A 159 2.36 12.20 -21.77
N PRO A 160 3.20 12.95 -22.51
CA PRO A 160 4.50 13.43 -22.03
C PRO A 160 4.36 14.64 -21.10
N GLY A 161 5.33 14.82 -20.20
CA GLY A 161 5.38 15.93 -19.24
C GLY A 161 5.41 15.53 -17.76
N GLN A 162 5.64 16.53 -16.91
CA GLN A 162 6.08 16.32 -15.53
C GLN A 162 5.10 16.86 -14.49
N ASP A 163 4.07 17.58 -14.95
CA ASP A 163 3.10 18.19 -14.05
C ASP A 163 2.05 17.17 -13.61
N GLU A 164 2.31 16.58 -12.45
CA GLU A 164 1.39 15.67 -11.76
C GLU A 164 0.16 16.39 -11.18
N ASN A 165 0.16 17.72 -11.13
CA ASN A 165 -1.01 18.50 -10.70
C ASN A 165 -2.09 18.61 -11.79
N ARG A 166 -1.81 18.13 -13.01
CA ARG A 166 -2.81 17.96 -14.07
C ARG A 166 -3.68 16.74 -13.78
N ARG A 167 -4.49 16.85 -12.74
CA ARG A 167 -5.28 15.78 -12.14
C ARG A 167 -6.14 15.03 -13.16
N GLU A 168 -6.71 15.73 -14.13
CA GLU A 168 -7.51 15.17 -15.22
C GLU A 168 -6.73 14.25 -16.17
N LEU A 169 -5.40 14.36 -16.18
CA LEU A 169 -4.50 13.50 -16.94
C LEU A 169 -4.03 12.28 -16.14
N ILE A 170 -4.31 12.19 -14.84
CA ILE A 170 -3.84 11.09 -13.99
C ILE A 170 -4.97 10.08 -13.79
N GLN A 171 -4.69 8.81 -14.09
CA GLN A 171 -5.62 7.69 -13.96
C GLN A 171 -5.07 6.66 -12.97
N ALA A 172 -5.96 5.95 -12.29
CA ALA A 172 -5.64 4.75 -11.52
C ALA A 172 -6.08 3.55 -12.37
N ALA A 173 -5.14 2.91 -13.04
CA ALA A 173 -5.42 1.76 -13.89
C ALA A 173 -5.48 0.48 -13.06
N MET A 174 -6.39 -0.41 -13.44
CA MET A 174 -6.35 -1.81 -13.03
C MET A 174 -5.58 -2.58 -14.09
N LEU A 175 -4.52 -3.24 -13.67
CA LEU A 175 -3.77 -4.20 -14.47
C LEU A 175 -4.14 -5.62 -14.03
N SER A 176 -4.03 -6.59 -14.93
CA SER A 176 -4.23 -8.01 -14.66
C SER A 176 -3.08 -8.86 -15.19
N SER A 177 -2.81 -9.98 -14.53
CA SER A 177 -1.78 -10.94 -14.88
C SER A 177 -2.25 -12.38 -14.66
N GLU A 178 -1.72 -13.30 -15.47
CA GLU A 178 -1.93 -14.75 -15.35
C GLU A 178 -0.79 -15.44 -14.60
N ASP A 179 0.35 -14.78 -14.45
CA ASP A 179 1.58 -15.34 -13.86
C ASP A 179 2.17 -14.46 -12.74
N GLY A 180 1.54 -13.32 -12.45
CA GLY A 180 2.00 -12.34 -11.46
C GLY A 180 3.20 -11.51 -11.91
N LEU A 181 3.70 -11.67 -13.14
CA LEU A 181 4.91 -11.01 -13.65
C LEU A 181 4.68 -10.21 -14.94
N ASN A 182 3.81 -10.70 -15.82
CA ASN A 182 3.42 -10.07 -17.08
C ASN A 182 2.04 -9.43 -16.93
N TRP A 183 1.98 -8.11 -17.04
CA TRP A 183 0.77 -7.33 -16.74
C TRP A 183 0.15 -6.72 -18.00
N ARG A 184 -1.18 -6.65 -18.02
CA ARG A 184 -1.97 -6.02 -19.09
C ARG A 184 -3.07 -5.17 -18.50
N HIS A 185 -3.48 -4.14 -19.21
CA HIS A 185 -4.61 -3.30 -18.77
C HIS A 185 -5.91 -4.11 -18.72
N ALA A 186 -6.63 -4.01 -17.60
CA ALA A 186 -7.93 -4.63 -17.38
C ALA A 186 -9.05 -3.60 -17.24
N GLY A 187 -8.77 -2.43 -16.66
CA GLY A 187 -9.81 -1.44 -16.36
C GLY A 187 -9.25 -0.18 -15.71
N LEU A 188 -10.13 0.66 -15.16
CA LEU A 188 -9.77 1.86 -14.40
C LEU A 188 -10.50 1.89 -13.07
N PHE A 189 -9.78 2.12 -11.98
CA PHE A 189 -10.37 2.48 -10.68
C PHE A 189 -10.80 3.94 -10.64
N ALA A 190 -10.09 4.81 -11.36
CA ALA A 190 -10.41 6.22 -11.52
C ALA A 190 -9.84 6.76 -12.83
N ASP A 191 -10.60 7.61 -13.51
CA ASP A 191 -10.23 8.23 -14.79
C ASP A 191 -9.79 9.70 -14.67
N GLY A 192 -9.85 10.26 -13.45
CA GLY A 192 -9.35 11.58 -13.10
C GLY A 192 -8.91 11.62 -11.65
N TYR A 193 -7.74 12.20 -11.41
CA TYR A 193 -7.03 12.17 -10.12
C TYR A 193 -6.85 10.74 -9.60
N GLY A 194 -6.27 9.88 -10.44
CA GLY A 194 -5.84 8.55 -10.02
C GLY A 194 -4.62 8.61 -9.10
N ASP A 195 -4.63 7.79 -8.05
CA ASP A 195 -3.57 7.73 -7.05
C ASP A 195 -3.51 6.30 -6.46
N GLU A 196 -2.73 6.13 -5.40
CA GLU A 196 -2.70 4.93 -4.56
C GLU A 196 -4.10 4.37 -4.31
N THR A 197 -4.33 3.13 -4.72
CA THR A 197 -5.65 2.48 -4.64
C THR A 197 -5.55 1.13 -3.95
N ALA A 198 -6.21 1.00 -2.81
CA ALA A 198 -6.43 -0.28 -2.14
C ALA A 198 -7.72 -0.88 -2.68
N PHE A 199 -7.76 -2.19 -2.93
CA PHE A 199 -8.96 -2.82 -3.47
C PHE A 199 -9.03 -4.28 -3.08
N LEU A 200 -10.25 -4.81 -3.12
CA LEU A 200 -10.54 -6.22 -2.89
C LEU A 200 -11.63 -6.70 -3.86
N PHE A 201 -11.70 -8.01 -4.01
CA PHE A 201 -12.76 -8.66 -4.74
C PHE A 201 -13.85 -9.15 -3.78
N GLU A 202 -15.09 -8.97 -4.20
CA GLU A 202 -16.26 -9.63 -3.64
C GLU A 202 -16.36 -11.07 -4.17
N PRO A 203 -17.09 -11.97 -3.50
CA PRO A 203 -17.27 -13.35 -3.97
C PRO A 203 -17.86 -13.47 -5.38
N ASP A 204 -18.62 -12.47 -5.83
CA ASP A 204 -19.21 -12.42 -7.18
C ASP A 204 -18.25 -11.85 -8.24
N GLY A 205 -17.01 -11.52 -7.87
CA GLY A 205 -16.01 -10.92 -8.74
C GLY A 205 -16.20 -9.43 -8.97
N SER A 206 -17.16 -8.78 -8.29
CA SER A 206 -17.16 -7.32 -8.23
C SER A 206 -15.99 -6.80 -7.40
N VAL A 207 -15.56 -5.59 -7.69
CA VAL A 207 -14.41 -4.95 -7.04
C VAL A 207 -14.89 -3.76 -6.25
N LEU A 208 -14.42 -3.67 -5.01
CA LEU A 208 -14.50 -2.48 -4.18
C LEU A 208 -13.10 -1.89 -4.03
N ALA A 209 -12.92 -0.64 -4.42
CA ALA A 209 -11.65 0.05 -4.38
C ALA A 209 -11.75 1.36 -3.59
N LEU A 210 -10.79 1.60 -2.70
CA LEU A 210 -10.55 2.87 -2.02
C LEU A 210 -9.41 3.59 -2.74
N VAL A 211 -9.76 4.62 -3.51
CA VAL A 211 -8.81 5.44 -4.27
C VAL A 211 -8.46 6.67 -3.44
N ARG A 212 -7.17 6.87 -3.19
CA ARG A 212 -6.64 8.02 -2.46
C ARG A 212 -7.00 9.36 -3.13
N GLY A 213 -7.25 10.37 -2.30
CA GLY A 213 -7.35 11.77 -2.69
C GLY A 213 -6.04 12.54 -2.49
N ALA A 214 -6.09 13.86 -2.49
CA ALA A 214 -4.99 14.70 -2.00
C ALA A 214 -5.56 15.90 -1.33
N ASP A 215 -5.12 16.19 -0.11
CA ASP A 215 -5.69 17.27 0.68
C ASP A 215 -5.77 18.58 -0.11
N PRO A 216 -6.96 19.21 -0.19
CA PRO A 216 -8.22 18.88 0.51
C PRO A 216 -9.18 17.93 -0.24
N VAL A 217 -8.79 17.35 -1.39
CA VAL A 217 -9.60 16.41 -2.18
C VAL A 217 -9.84 15.11 -1.40
N PRO A 218 -11.10 14.71 -1.19
CA PRO A 218 -11.42 13.46 -0.54
C PRO A 218 -10.94 12.22 -1.28
N ALA A 219 -10.81 11.12 -0.55
CA ALA A 219 -10.73 9.80 -1.13
C ALA A 219 -12.11 9.41 -1.69
N ARG A 220 -12.15 8.35 -2.49
CA ARG A 220 -13.40 7.86 -3.07
C ARG A 220 -13.45 6.35 -3.04
N ILE A 221 -14.66 5.83 -2.97
CA ILE A 221 -14.95 4.42 -3.21
C ILE A 221 -15.31 4.26 -4.68
N SER A 222 -14.58 3.39 -5.39
CA SER A 222 -14.89 2.98 -6.75
C SER A 222 -15.36 1.54 -6.77
N ARG A 223 -16.45 1.28 -7.49
CA ARG A 223 -17.05 -0.04 -7.66
C ARG A 223 -17.02 -0.46 -9.11
N MET A 224 -16.63 -1.70 -9.35
CA MET A 224 -16.46 -2.24 -10.69
C MET A 224 -17.01 -3.65 -10.76
N ARG A 225 -17.43 -4.09 -11.94
CA ARG A 225 -17.81 -5.48 -12.23
C ARG A 225 -17.14 -5.90 -13.53
N SER A 226 -16.84 -7.19 -13.68
CA SER A 226 -16.34 -7.73 -14.93
C SER A 226 -17.24 -7.30 -16.11
N PRO A 227 -16.70 -6.80 -17.22
CA PRO A 227 -15.29 -6.86 -17.65
C PRO A 227 -14.38 -5.70 -17.18
N TYR A 228 -14.76 -4.96 -16.13
CA TYR A 228 -14.00 -3.88 -15.48
C TYR A 228 -13.74 -2.64 -16.36
N ASP A 229 -14.49 -2.49 -17.44
CA ASP A 229 -14.41 -1.35 -18.37
C ASP A 229 -15.20 -0.12 -17.90
N HIS A 230 -16.03 -0.28 -16.87
CA HIS A 230 -16.82 0.77 -16.24
C HIS A 230 -16.66 0.72 -14.71
N PHE A 231 -16.72 1.90 -14.09
CA PHE A 231 -16.74 2.04 -12.64
C PHE A 231 -17.75 3.12 -12.23
N GLU A 232 -18.33 2.93 -11.06
CA GLU A 232 -19.09 3.95 -10.35
C GLU A 232 -18.28 4.41 -9.16
N HIS A 233 -18.35 5.68 -8.77
CA HIS A 233 -17.67 6.14 -7.58
C HIS A 233 -18.52 7.06 -6.72
N VAL A 234 -18.22 7.01 -5.42
CA VAL A 234 -18.79 7.89 -4.39
C VAL A 234 -17.62 8.56 -3.68
N GLU A 235 -17.64 9.90 -3.62
CA GLU A 235 -16.68 10.66 -2.82
C GLU A 235 -16.95 10.45 -1.34
N LEU A 236 -15.89 10.24 -0.57
CA LEU A 236 -15.95 10.21 0.89
C LEU A 236 -15.90 11.64 1.44
N ASP A 237 -16.00 11.79 2.75
CA ASP A 237 -15.97 13.09 3.42
C ASP A 237 -14.55 13.59 3.72
N ARG A 238 -13.52 12.77 3.47
CA ARG A 238 -12.11 13.06 3.76
C ARG A 238 -11.16 12.29 2.85
N ASN A 239 -9.91 12.74 2.81
CA ASN A 239 -8.82 12.00 2.20
C ASN A 239 -8.34 10.84 3.09
N VAL A 240 -7.80 9.80 2.47
CA VAL A 240 -7.13 8.67 3.11
C VAL A 240 -5.80 8.46 2.40
N GLY A 241 -4.70 8.95 2.98
CA GLY A 241 -3.36 8.84 2.40
C GLY A 241 -2.66 7.52 2.77
N GLY A 242 -2.10 6.80 1.79
CA GLY A 242 -1.62 5.43 1.98
C GLY A 242 -2.75 4.48 2.39
N PRO A 243 -3.85 4.38 1.61
CA PRO A 243 -5.04 3.64 2.01
C PRO A 243 -4.81 2.13 2.22
N LEU A 244 -5.42 1.62 3.27
CA LEU A 244 -5.69 0.20 3.47
C LEU A 244 -7.20 -0.01 3.29
N LEU A 245 -7.56 -1.10 2.61
CA LEU A 245 -8.91 -1.63 2.56
C LEU A 245 -8.82 -3.14 2.74
N ALA A 246 -9.32 -3.66 3.85
CA ALA A 246 -9.24 -5.07 4.20
C ALA A 246 -10.56 -5.57 4.79
N ARG A 247 -10.78 -6.89 4.74
CA ARG A 247 -11.84 -7.53 5.52
C ARG A 247 -11.33 -7.88 6.90
N TRP A 248 -12.18 -7.65 7.90
CA TRP A 248 -12.03 -8.21 9.24
C TRP A 248 -13.35 -8.87 9.62
N GLY A 249 -13.39 -10.19 9.50
CA GLY A 249 -14.65 -10.93 9.37
C GLY A 249 -15.52 -10.39 8.22
N ASP A 250 -16.80 -10.09 8.51
CA ASP A 250 -17.75 -9.58 7.52
C ASP A 250 -17.69 -8.05 7.32
N ARG A 251 -16.75 -7.37 7.97
CA ARG A 251 -16.66 -5.89 7.99
C ARG A 251 -15.49 -5.39 7.15
N LEU A 252 -15.58 -4.14 6.70
CA LEU A 252 -14.53 -3.48 5.92
C LEU A 252 -13.73 -2.53 6.81
N LEU A 253 -12.50 -2.92 7.10
CA LEU A 253 -11.52 -2.10 7.78
C LEU A 253 -10.84 -1.18 6.76
N VAL A 254 -10.81 0.11 7.06
CA VAL A 254 -10.05 1.12 6.32
C VAL A 254 -8.99 1.70 7.24
N GLY A 255 -7.79 1.91 6.70
CA GLY A 255 -6.70 2.56 7.42
C GLY A 255 -5.99 3.57 6.54
N GLY A 256 -5.45 4.62 7.13
CA GLY A 256 -4.59 5.55 6.42
C GLY A 256 -4.47 6.90 7.11
N ARG A 257 -3.82 7.83 6.42
CA ARG A 257 -3.53 9.16 6.94
C ARG A 257 -4.72 10.08 6.72
N LYS A 258 -5.20 10.71 7.78
CA LYS A 258 -5.97 11.96 7.70
C LYS A 258 -5.08 13.15 8.07
N VAL A 259 -5.43 14.32 7.57
CA VAL A 259 -4.79 15.59 7.93
C VAL A 259 -5.83 16.46 8.63
N LEU A 260 -5.76 16.52 9.96
CA LEU A 260 -6.69 17.32 10.78
C LEU A 260 -6.38 18.82 10.68
N LYS A 261 -5.09 19.12 10.56
CA LYS A 261 -4.49 20.45 10.31
C LYS A 261 -3.20 20.22 9.50
N PRO A 262 -2.72 21.21 8.71
CA PRO A 262 -1.55 21.02 7.84
C PRO A 262 -0.30 20.43 8.53
N ASP A 263 -0.16 20.66 9.83
CA ASP A 263 0.96 20.23 10.69
C ASP A 263 0.66 18.99 11.54
N ARG A 264 -0.52 18.39 11.41
CA ARG A 264 -0.96 17.23 12.20
C ARG A 264 -1.50 16.09 11.32
N PRO A 265 -0.63 15.42 10.55
CA PRO A 265 -0.96 14.14 9.93
C PRO A 265 -1.09 13.03 10.98
N VAL A 266 -2.17 12.27 10.91
CA VAL A 266 -2.45 11.16 11.85
C VAL A 266 -2.89 9.92 11.07
N THR A 267 -2.27 8.77 11.38
CA THR A 267 -2.75 7.47 10.92
C THR A 267 -3.98 7.07 11.73
N THR A 268 -5.06 6.74 11.03
CA THR A 268 -6.37 6.49 11.64
C THR A 268 -7.02 5.28 11.00
N LEU A 269 -7.73 4.51 11.82
CA LEU A 269 -8.55 3.38 11.39
C LEU A 269 -10.02 3.77 11.35
N TYR A 270 -10.75 3.17 10.41
CA TYR A 270 -12.17 3.40 10.17
C TYR A 270 -12.87 2.10 9.84
N TRP A 271 -14.16 2.01 10.17
CA TRP A 271 -15.06 1.10 9.49
C TRP A 271 -15.62 1.79 8.25
N LEU A 272 -15.65 1.07 7.13
CA LEU A 272 -16.39 1.49 5.93
C LEU A 272 -17.76 0.79 5.94
N ALA A 273 -18.82 1.57 6.14
CA ALA A 273 -20.20 1.08 6.10
C ALA A 273 -21.09 2.11 5.41
N ASP A 274 -22.00 1.65 4.54
CA ASP A 274 -22.96 2.52 3.83
C ASP A 274 -22.30 3.72 3.11
N ASP A 275 -21.14 3.49 2.49
CA ASP A 275 -20.30 4.52 1.84
C ASP A 275 -19.81 5.64 2.77
N GLN A 276 -19.71 5.36 4.07
CA GLN A 276 -19.23 6.29 5.09
C GLN A 276 -18.06 5.69 5.87
N LEU A 277 -17.12 6.56 6.23
CA LEU A 277 -16.03 6.23 7.14
C LEU A 277 -16.45 6.54 8.57
N HIS A 278 -16.54 5.50 9.39
CA HIS A 278 -16.78 5.60 10.82
C HIS A 278 -15.45 5.46 11.54
N GLU A 279 -14.96 6.55 12.14
CA GLU A 279 -13.68 6.56 12.83
C GLU A 279 -13.66 5.59 14.01
N ILE A 280 -12.60 4.77 14.07
CA ILE A 280 -12.37 3.78 15.11
C ILE A 280 -11.38 4.36 16.12
N CYS A 281 -10.13 4.54 15.71
CA CYS A 281 -9.04 5.00 16.58
C CYS A 281 -7.91 5.66 15.79
N GLU A 282 -7.10 6.45 16.50
CA GLU A 282 -5.85 7.02 15.99
C GLU A 282 -4.65 6.18 16.48
N LEU A 283 -3.71 5.89 15.58
CA LEU A 283 -2.45 5.23 15.91
C LEU A 283 -1.40 6.28 16.29
N PRO A 284 -0.35 5.94 17.07
CA PRO A 284 0.76 6.84 17.35
C PRO A 284 1.34 7.44 16.06
N SER A 285 1.30 8.78 15.99
CA SER A 285 1.55 9.50 14.74
C SER A 285 2.32 10.78 14.98
N GLY A 286 3.21 11.12 14.03
CA GLY A 286 4.06 12.29 14.07
C GLY A 286 4.91 12.36 12.80
N GLY A 287 5.11 13.58 12.29
CA GLY A 287 5.81 13.83 11.04
C GLY A 287 5.28 12.97 9.88
N ASP A 288 6.16 12.20 9.25
CA ASP A 288 5.76 11.23 8.24
C ASP A 288 5.25 9.93 8.88
N ASN A 289 4.06 9.48 8.47
CA ASN A 289 3.36 8.31 9.02
C ASN A 289 2.31 7.77 8.03
N SER A 290 1.78 6.55 8.29
CA SER A 290 0.65 5.86 7.62
C SER A 290 1.04 4.52 6.99
N TYR A 291 0.44 4.20 5.84
CA TYR A 291 0.57 3.02 5.00
C TYR A 291 0.45 1.75 5.83
N PRO A 292 -0.72 1.51 6.44
CA PRO A 292 -0.89 0.33 7.25
C PRO A 292 -1.06 -0.93 6.39
N GLY A 293 -0.52 -2.05 6.87
CA GLY A 293 -0.82 -3.40 6.41
C GLY A 293 -1.58 -4.17 7.49
N PHE A 294 -2.46 -5.09 7.12
CA PHE A 294 -3.34 -5.75 8.09
C PHE A 294 -3.48 -7.25 7.84
N VAL A 295 -3.51 -8.03 8.92
CA VAL A 295 -3.83 -9.46 8.91
C VAL A 295 -4.94 -9.71 9.94
N ASP A 296 -6.04 -10.30 9.47
CA ASP A 296 -7.08 -10.87 10.32
C ASP A 296 -6.57 -12.17 10.95
N LEU A 297 -6.51 -12.23 12.28
CA LEU A 297 -6.08 -13.43 13.01
C LEU A 297 -7.25 -14.38 13.33
N GLY A 298 -8.49 -13.99 13.03
CA GLY A 298 -9.69 -14.63 13.56
C GLY A 298 -9.90 -14.36 15.04
N ASP A 299 -10.98 -14.90 15.60
CA ASP A 299 -11.37 -14.73 17.00
C ASP A 299 -11.34 -13.27 17.46
N ASP A 300 -11.88 -12.38 16.63
CA ASP A 300 -11.96 -10.94 16.89
C ASP A 300 -10.59 -10.26 17.09
N ARG A 301 -9.48 -10.84 16.59
CA ARG A 301 -8.13 -10.27 16.67
C ARG A 301 -7.56 -9.94 15.30
N GLY A 302 -6.66 -8.97 15.28
CA GLY A 302 -5.91 -8.59 14.08
C GLY A 302 -4.54 -8.02 14.40
N LEU A 303 -3.64 -8.09 13.43
CA LEU A 303 -2.34 -7.42 13.48
C LEU A 303 -2.29 -6.34 12.42
N LEU A 304 -1.75 -5.19 12.78
CA LEU A 304 -1.63 -4.05 11.87
C LEU A 304 -0.23 -3.47 11.91
N SER A 305 0.50 -3.52 10.79
CA SER A 305 1.74 -2.77 10.66
C SER A 305 1.44 -1.33 10.26
N PHE A 306 2.28 -0.38 10.68
CA PHE A 306 2.26 1.00 10.20
C PHE A 306 3.64 1.63 10.39
N TYR A 307 3.94 2.73 9.71
CA TYR A 307 5.16 3.49 9.98
C TYR A 307 4.86 4.84 10.61
N SER A 308 5.83 5.36 11.36
CA SER A 308 5.73 6.70 11.91
C SER A 308 7.08 7.27 12.35
N SER A 309 7.24 8.58 12.19
CA SER A 309 8.40 9.33 12.71
C SER A 309 8.18 9.96 14.09
N HIS A 310 7.09 9.61 14.81
CA HIS A 310 6.74 10.24 16.09
C HIS A 310 7.78 10.05 17.21
N GLU A 311 8.44 8.91 17.27
CA GLU A 311 9.62 8.66 18.13
C GLU A 311 10.94 8.75 17.35
N GLY A 312 10.88 9.25 16.11
CA GLY A 312 12.02 9.45 15.22
C GLY A 312 12.32 10.93 15.02
N SER A 313 12.43 11.34 13.76
CA SER A 313 12.74 12.73 13.40
C SER A 313 11.57 13.71 13.59
N GLY A 314 10.34 13.20 13.74
CA GLY A 314 9.11 14.00 13.67
C GLY A 314 8.90 14.68 12.32
N ARG A 315 9.58 14.23 11.26
CA ARG A 315 9.57 14.80 9.89
C ARG A 315 9.69 13.69 8.85
N GLY A 316 9.75 14.04 7.56
CA GLY A 316 10.06 13.11 6.47
C GLY A 316 11.55 12.75 6.32
N THR A 317 12.40 13.15 7.27
CA THR A 317 13.82 12.76 7.30
C THR A 317 14.00 11.53 8.19
N ALA A 318 15.11 10.81 8.03
CA ALA A 318 15.50 9.79 8.99
C ALA A 318 15.72 10.40 10.41
N PRO A 319 15.47 9.65 11.50
CA PRO A 319 14.90 8.30 11.51
C PRO A 319 13.36 8.27 11.42
N CYS A 320 12.83 7.17 10.90
CA CYS A 320 11.42 6.83 10.87
C CYS A 320 11.26 5.31 11.06
N HIS A 321 10.30 4.89 11.88
CA HIS A 321 10.25 3.52 12.42
C HIS A 321 9.05 2.75 11.88
N ILE A 322 9.16 1.42 11.89
CA ILE A 322 8.03 0.51 11.64
C ILE A 322 7.49 -0.01 12.97
N TYR A 323 6.17 0.06 13.10
CA TYR A 323 5.41 -0.37 14.26
C TYR A 323 4.42 -1.48 13.88
N LEU A 324 4.01 -2.23 14.89
CA LEU A 324 2.95 -3.23 14.81
C LEU A 324 1.97 -2.99 15.96
N ALA A 325 0.68 -2.95 15.66
CA ALA A 325 -0.40 -2.88 16.64
C ALA A 325 -1.13 -4.23 16.71
N GLU A 326 -1.37 -4.70 17.94
CA GLU A 326 -2.32 -5.78 18.22
C GLU A 326 -3.71 -5.18 18.39
N LEU A 327 -4.66 -5.62 17.57
CA LEU A 327 -6.03 -5.11 17.55
C LEU A 327 -7.00 -6.19 18.01
N ARG A 328 -8.07 -5.77 18.71
CA ARG A 328 -9.14 -6.65 19.18
C ARG A 328 -10.51 -5.99 19.01
N LEU A 329 -11.51 -6.73 18.55
CA LEU A 329 -12.92 -6.32 18.56
C LEU A 329 -13.55 -6.60 19.92
N ASP A 330 -14.48 -5.73 20.30
CA ASP A 330 -15.38 -5.92 21.45
C ASP A 330 -16.80 -6.33 21.03
#